data_AF-A0A6J8ACT1-F1
#
_entry.id   AF-A0A6J8ACT1-F1
#
_cell.length_a   1.000
_cell.length_b   1.000
_cell.length_c   1.000
_cell.angle_alpha   90.00
_cell.angle_beta   90.00
_cell.angle_gamma   90.00
#
_symmetry.space_group_name_H-M   'P 1'
#
loop_
_entity.id
_entity.type
_entity.pdbx_description
1 polymer ?
#
loop_
_entity_poly.entity_id
_entity_poly.type
_entity_poly.pdbx_seq_one_letter_code
_entity_poly.pdbx_strand_id
1 'polypeptide(L)'
;MSEKLEIVKSVNRERGLPENVINVTVDGRYNSQTITSKKKPGLNATQAFTLAIETMTERKYIVASFAQNQMCWKGAWLRGERAAPVSEYQMGKEIGSQLALQDILVKNATTDGDGRAAKGIDDATRALHPMWKVERLADYVHLGQSQFEHP
;
A
#
# COMPACT_ATOMS: atom_id res chain seq x y z
N MET A 1 2.79 -13.06 11.11
CA MET A 1 1.70 -12.25 10.50
C MET A 1 0.38 -13.00 10.55
N SER A 2 0.35 -14.30 10.19
CA SER A 2 -0.82 -15.19 10.33
C SER A 2 -1.54 -15.14 11.69
N GLU A 3 -0.84 -15.21 12.82
CA GLU A 3 -1.49 -15.14 14.16
C GLU A 3 -2.34 -13.87 14.36
N LYS A 4 -1.84 -12.72 13.90
CA LYS A 4 -2.58 -11.44 13.97
C LYS A 4 -3.82 -11.48 13.10
N LEU A 5 -3.73 -12.09 11.92
CA LEU A 5 -4.88 -12.26 11.02
C LEU A 5 -5.95 -13.18 11.63
N GLU A 6 -5.56 -14.25 12.33
CA GLU A 6 -6.52 -15.11 13.02
C GLU A 6 -7.28 -14.37 14.14
N ILE A 7 -6.62 -13.43 14.83
CA ILE A 7 -7.30 -12.54 15.79
C ILE A 7 -8.28 -11.60 15.07
N VAL A 8 -7.89 -11.02 13.93
CA VAL A 8 -8.79 -10.16 13.15
C VAL A 8 -10.02 -10.95 12.67
N LYS A 9 -9.80 -12.18 12.19
CA LYS A 9 -10.84 -13.13 11.79
C LYS A 9 -11.78 -13.48 12.95
N SER A 10 -11.25 -13.73 14.15
CA SER A 10 -12.08 -14.03 15.33
C SER A 10 -12.97 -12.84 15.70
N VAL A 11 -12.44 -11.62 15.67
CA VAL A 11 -13.22 -10.40 15.91
C VAL A 11 -14.34 -10.23 14.88
N ASN A 12 -14.08 -10.55 13.60
CA ASN A 12 -15.13 -10.54 12.58
C ASN A 12 -16.23 -11.56 12.87
N ARG A 13 -15.88 -12.79 13.27
CA ARG A 13 -16.86 -13.81 13.68
C ARG A 13 -17.73 -13.34 14.84
N GLU A 14 -17.12 -12.76 15.87
CA GLU A 14 -17.83 -12.23 17.04
C GLU A 14 -18.81 -11.10 16.66
N ARG A 15 -18.50 -10.34 15.61
CA ARG A 15 -19.35 -9.26 15.09
C ARG A 15 -20.38 -9.73 14.05
N GLY A 16 -20.43 -11.03 13.73
CA GLY A 16 -21.30 -11.58 12.69
C GLY A 16 -20.92 -11.12 11.27
N LEU A 17 -19.67 -10.71 11.06
CA LEU A 17 -19.14 -10.32 9.75
C LEU A 17 -18.45 -11.51 9.07
N PRO A 18 -18.32 -11.51 7.73
CA PRO A 18 -17.53 -12.51 7.03
C PRO A 18 -16.10 -12.55 7.57
N GLU A 19 -15.65 -13.74 7.99
CA GLU A 19 -14.41 -13.93 8.72
C GLU A 19 -13.19 -13.36 7.98
N ASN A 20 -13.09 -13.65 6.69
CA ASN A 20 -11.95 -13.32 5.86
C ASN A 20 -11.98 -11.91 5.25
N VAL A 21 -13.02 -11.12 5.53
CA VAL A 21 -13.18 -9.78 4.97
C VAL A 21 -12.69 -8.71 5.94
N ILE A 22 -11.67 -7.95 5.56
CA ILE A 22 -11.07 -6.93 6.42
C ILE A 22 -11.10 -5.54 5.79
N ASN A 23 -10.95 -4.52 6.63
CA ASN A 23 -10.67 -3.15 6.22
C ASN A 23 -9.22 -2.82 6.57
N VAL A 24 -8.53 -2.07 5.71
CA VAL A 24 -7.14 -1.67 5.91
C VAL A 24 -6.93 -0.19 5.66
N THR A 25 -6.01 0.40 6.41
CA THR A 25 -5.33 1.66 6.05
C THR A 25 -3.95 1.32 5.50
N VAL A 26 -3.58 1.96 4.40
CA VAL A 26 -2.29 1.74 3.74
C VAL A 26 -1.54 3.05 3.66
N ASP A 27 -0.32 3.06 4.18
CA ASP A 27 0.60 4.20 4.18
C ASP A 27 1.96 3.77 3.62
N GLY A 28 2.56 4.63 2.81
CA GLY A 28 3.85 4.48 2.18
C GLY A 28 4.84 5.53 2.67
N ARG A 29 5.99 5.09 3.19
CA ARG A 29 7.10 5.95 3.58
C ARG A 29 8.23 5.87 2.57
N TYR A 30 8.75 7.03 2.19
CA TYR A 30 9.80 7.16 1.20
C TYR A 30 11.04 7.78 1.85
N ASN A 31 12.15 7.06 1.80
CA ASN A 31 13.46 7.57 2.12
C ASN A 31 14.26 7.75 0.82
N SER A 32 14.23 8.97 0.31
CA SER A 32 15.01 9.36 -0.86
C SER A 32 16.34 9.98 -0.42
N GLN A 33 17.45 9.39 -0.85
CA GLN A 33 18.73 10.09 -0.81
C GLN A 33 18.93 10.83 -2.12
N THR A 34 18.75 12.14 -2.09
CA THR A 34 18.95 12.99 -3.25
C THR A 34 20.41 13.38 -3.38
N ILE A 35 21.19 12.62 -4.15
CA ILE A 35 22.47 13.13 -4.67
C ILE A 35 22.12 14.01 -5.88
N THR A 36 21.71 15.26 -5.62
CA THR A 36 21.38 16.21 -6.68
C THR A 36 22.63 16.60 -7.45
N SER A 37 22.61 16.44 -8.77
CA SER A 37 23.58 17.04 -9.66
C SER A 37 22.85 17.50 -10.91
N LYS A 38 22.96 18.79 -11.24
CA LYS A 38 22.40 19.38 -12.48
C LYS A 38 22.89 18.67 -13.76
N LYS A 39 23.98 17.90 -13.67
CA LYS A 39 24.61 17.17 -14.79
C LYS A 39 24.21 15.69 -14.87
N LYS A 40 23.45 15.16 -13.91
CA LYS A 40 23.03 13.75 -13.90
C LYS A 40 21.54 13.66 -14.24
N PRO A 41 21.17 13.37 -15.50
CA PRO A 41 19.78 13.10 -15.83
C PRO A 41 19.33 11.81 -15.12
N GLY A 42 18.14 11.82 -14.53
CA GLY A 42 17.46 10.60 -14.11
C GLY A 42 17.09 10.52 -12.63
N LEU A 43 16.60 9.33 -12.27
CA LEU A 43 16.01 9.02 -10.97
C LEU A 43 17.05 8.97 -9.83
N ASN A 44 16.63 9.43 -8.65
CA ASN A 44 17.32 9.30 -7.37
C ASN A 44 17.31 7.84 -6.87
N ALA A 45 18.16 7.55 -5.88
CA ALA A 45 18.02 6.32 -5.11
C ALA A 45 16.94 6.54 -4.04
N THR A 46 15.97 5.63 -3.98
CA THR A 46 14.84 5.75 -3.06
C THR A 46 14.55 4.39 -2.45
N GLN A 47 14.47 4.34 -1.13
CA GLN A 47 13.88 3.21 -0.43
C GLN A 47 12.45 3.58 -0.09
N ALA A 48 11.50 2.71 -0.40
CA ALA A 48 10.11 2.87 -0.05
C ALA A 48 9.65 1.69 0.81
N PHE A 49 8.81 2.00 1.79
CA PHE A 49 8.24 1.02 2.71
C PHE A 49 6.76 1.29 2.85
N THR A 50 5.93 0.30 2.54
CA THR A 50 4.48 0.37 2.67
C THR A 50 3.99 -0.60 3.73
N LEU A 51 3.03 -0.16 4.54
CA LEU A 51 2.33 -0.98 5.52
C LEU A 51 0.84 -0.99 5.22
N ALA A 52 0.23 -2.17 5.38
CA ALA A 52 -1.22 -2.31 5.51
C ALA A 52 -1.57 -2.64 6.96
N ILE A 53 -2.41 -1.80 7.53
CA ILE A 53 -2.81 -1.85 8.93
C ILE A 53 -4.31 -2.10 8.97
N GLU A 54 -4.75 -3.14 9.67
CA GLU A 54 -6.17 -3.42 9.79
C GLU A 54 -6.89 -2.38 10.67
N THR A 55 -8.17 -2.14 10.38
CA THR A 55 -9.00 -1.18 11.12
C THR A 55 -10.20 -1.83 11.81
N MET A 56 -10.17 -3.14 11.98
CA MET A 56 -11.25 -3.93 12.58
C MET A 56 -11.07 -4.04 14.09
N THR A 57 -9.85 -4.24 14.56
CA THR A 57 -9.51 -4.32 15.97
C THR A 57 -8.99 -2.99 16.50
N GLU A 58 -9.10 -2.76 17.81
CA GLU A 58 -8.52 -1.58 18.46
C GLU A 58 -6.98 -1.60 18.44
N ARG A 59 -6.37 -2.77 18.18
CA ARG A 59 -4.93 -2.98 18.23
C ARG A 59 -4.21 -2.53 16.96
N LYS A 60 -4.93 -2.33 15.86
CA LYS A 60 -4.40 -1.84 14.56
C LYS A 60 -3.18 -2.66 14.11
N TYR A 61 -3.38 -3.95 13.92
CA TYR A 61 -2.31 -4.85 13.52
C TYR A 61 -1.79 -4.55 12.11
N ILE A 62 -0.46 -4.58 11.94
CA ILE A 62 0.15 -4.68 10.61
C ILE A 62 -0.14 -6.08 10.06
N VAL A 63 -0.89 -6.13 8.95
CA VAL A 63 -1.37 -7.35 8.30
C VAL A 63 -0.65 -7.67 6.99
N ALA A 64 0.01 -6.68 6.38
CA ALA A 64 0.93 -6.86 5.27
C ALA A 64 1.95 -5.72 5.25
N SER A 65 3.12 -5.97 4.66
CA SER A 65 4.15 -4.96 4.46
C SER A 65 4.94 -5.22 3.20
N PHE A 66 5.48 -4.17 2.60
CA PHE A 66 6.33 -4.29 1.42
C PHE A 66 7.43 -3.23 1.44
N ALA A 67 8.65 -3.65 1.10
CA ALA A 67 9.81 -2.76 0.98
C ALA A 67 10.35 -2.84 -0.44
N GLN A 68 10.60 -1.68 -1.06
CA GLN A 68 11.22 -1.59 -2.38
C GLN A 68 12.43 -0.67 -2.33
N ASN A 69 13.49 -1.08 -3.00
CA ASN A 69 14.65 -0.22 -3.28
C ASN A 69 14.67 0.14 -4.75
N GLN A 70 14.48 1.42 -5.04
CA GLN A 70 14.75 2.01 -6.33
C GLN A 70 16.22 2.44 -6.38
N MET A 71 16.91 2.00 -7.43
CA MET A 71 18.24 2.47 -7.74
C MET A 71 18.23 3.86 -8.36
N CYS A 72 19.31 4.62 -8.14
CA CYS A 72 19.56 5.80 -8.93
C CYS A 72 19.85 5.42 -10.39
N TRP A 73 19.62 6.37 -11.31
CA TRP A 73 19.85 6.17 -12.74
C TRP A 73 21.25 5.63 -13.07
N LYS A 74 22.29 6.17 -12.43
CA LYS A 74 23.67 5.71 -12.62
C LYS A 74 23.85 4.25 -12.17
N GLY A 75 23.23 3.87 -11.05
CA GLY A 75 23.29 2.51 -10.53
C GLY A 75 22.63 1.51 -11.47
N ALA A 76 21.46 1.87 -12.01
CA ALA A 76 20.76 1.06 -13.01
C ALA A 76 21.58 0.92 -14.30
N TRP A 77 22.12 2.03 -14.82
CA TRP A 77 22.98 2.03 -16.01
C TRP A 77 24.22 1.15 -15.85
N LEU A 78 24.90 1.22 -14.70
CA LEU A 78 26.06 0.38 -14.40
C LEU A 78 25.71 -1.11 -14.33
N ARG A 79 24.46 -1.46 -14.00
CA ARG A 79 23.96 -2.84 -14.00
C ARG A 79 23.38 -3.29 -15.34
N GLY A 80 23.34 -2.42 -16.35
CA GLY A 80 22.63 -2.71 -17.61
C GLY A 80 21.12 -2.81 -17.43
N GLU A 81 20.57 -2.24 -16.36
CA GLU A 81 19.15 -2.26 -16.02
C GLU A 81 18.49 -0.90 -16.31
N ARG A 82 17.18 -0.90 -16.52
CA ARG A 82 16.39 0.33 -16.66
C ARG A 82 16.02 0.87 -15.30
N ALA A 83 16.32 2.14 -15.03
CA ALA A 83 15.83 2.80 -13.82
C ALA A 83 14.29 2.89 -13.86
N ALA A 84 13.64 2.34 -12.85
CA ALA A 84 12.19 2.35 -12.70
C ALA A 84 11.81 3.11 -11.41
N PRO A 85 10.82 4.03 -11.46
CA PRO A 85 10.39 4.75 -10.28
C PRO A 85 9.63 3.86 -9.30
N VAL A 86 9.70 4.16 -8.00
CA VAL A 86 8.77 3.61 -7.01
C VAL A 86 7.34 3.98 -7.40
N SER A 87 6.41 3.02 -7.24
CA SER A 87 5.00 3.19 -7.57
C SER A 87 4.13 2.71 -6.42
N GLU A 88 3.27 3.59 -5.90
CA GLU A 88 2.24 3.23 -4.91
C GLU A 88 1.32 2.14 -5.41
N TYR A 89 1.02 2.13 -6.71
CA TYR A 89 0.26 1.05 -7.33
C TYR A 89 0.97 -0.30 -7.17
N GLN A 90 2.27 -0.36 -7.46
CA GLN A 90 3.01 -1.62 -7.36
C GLN A 90 3.12 -2.08 -5.90
N MET A 91 3.38 -1.14 -4.98
CA MET A 91 3.42 -1.47 -3.56
C MET A 91 2.06 -1.97 -3.06
N GLY A 92 0.96 -1.31 -3.46
CA GLY A 92 -0.40 -1.77 -3.18
C GLY A 92 -0.69 -3.13 -3.79
N LYS A 93 -0.20 -3.40 -5.01
CA LYS A 93 -0.34 -4.70 -5.66
C LYS A 93 0.34 -5.81 -4.85
N GLU A 94 1.54 -5.58 -4.32
CA GLU A 94 2.19 -6.61 -3.48
C GLU A 94 1.55 -6.80 -2.12
N ILE A 95 1.03 -5.74 -1.52
CA ILE A 95 0.18 -5.86 -0.32
C ILE A 95 -1.06 -6.70 -0.63
N GLY A 96 -1.76 -6.41 -1.72
CA GLY A 96 -2.96 -7.13 -2.14
C GLY A 96 -2.67 -8.60 -2.44
N SER A 97 -1.55 -8.91 -3.12
CA SER A 97 -1.10 -10.28 -3.38
C SER A 97 -0.84 -11.04 -2.07
N GLN A 98 -0.14 -10.43 -1.11
CA GLN A 98 0.14 -11.06 0.19
C GLN A 98 -1.13 -11.40 0.97
N LEU A 99 -2.14 -10.53 0.92
CA LEU A 99 -3.42 -10.74 1.60
C LEU A 99 -4.27 -11.80 0.87
N ALA A 100 -4.37 -11.70 -0.45
CA ALA A 100 -5.14 -12.64 -1.26
C ALA A 100 -4.58 -14.07 -1.19
N LEU A 101 -3.24 -14.23 -1.12
CA LEU A 101 -2.60 -15.55 -0.90
C LEU A 101 -2.93 -16.18 0.45
N GLN A 102 -3.38 -15.39 1.42
CA GLN A 102 -3.84 -15.85 2.74
C GLN A 102 -5.37 -15.96 2.82
N ASP A 103 -6.05 -15.92 1.67
CA ASP A 103 -7.51 -15.89 1.54
C ASP A 103 -8.16 -14.72 2.29
N ILE A 104 -7.45 -13.59 2.40
CA ILE A 104 -7.96 -12.37 3.02
C ILE A 104 -8.46 -11.40 1.95
N LEU A 105 -9.72 -10.99 2.08
CA LEU A 105 -10.40 -10.09 1.17
C LEU A 105 -10.47 -8.69 1.77
N VAL A 106 -9.88 -7.71 1.09
CA VAL A 106 -9.98 -6.30 1.52
C VAL A 106 -11.29 -5.71 1.03
N LYS A 107 -12.17 -5.30 1.94
CA LYS A 107 -13.40 -4.57 1.58
C LYS A 107 -13.11 -3.10 1.34
N ASN A 108 -12.50 -2.44 2.32
CA ASN A 108 -12.14 -1.03 2.24
C ASN A 108 -10.63 -0.83 2.40
N ALA A 109 -10.06 0.00 1.53
CA ALA A 109 -8.69 0.47 1.61
C ALA A 109 -8.66 1.99 1.77
N THR A 110 -8.19 2.47 2.93
CA THR A 110 -7.96 3.88 3.20
C THR A 110 -6.53 4.25 2.81
N THR A 111 -6.34 5.28 2.00
CA THR A 111 -5.01 5.75 1.57
C THR A 111 -4.93 7.28 1.70
N ASP A 112 -3.78 7.81 2.10
CA ASP A 112 -3.51 9.25 2.22
C ASP A 112 -3.18 9.93 0.86
N GLY A 113 -2.74 9.14 -0.13
CA GLY A 113 -2.33 9.60 -1.47
C GLY A 113 -3.37 9.51 -2.59
N ASP A 114 -2.88 9.48 -3.84
CA ASP A 114 -3.65 9.55 -5.09
C ASP A 114 -4.51 8.30 -5.42
N GLY A 115 -4.73 7.44 -4.42
CA GLY A 115 -5.56 6.24 -4.49
C GLY A 115 -4.94 5.08 -5.25
N ARG A 116 -3.70 5.20 -5.75
CA ARG A 116 -3.04 4.14 -6.53
C ARG A 116 -2.78 2.88 -5.74
N ALA A 117 -2.44 2.99 -4.45
CA ALA A 117 -2.26 1.81 -3.60
C ALA A 117 -3.54 0.98 -3.48
N ALA A 118 -4.70 1.62 -3.27
CA ALA A 118 -6.00 0.94 -3.23
C ALA A 118 -6.32 0.24 -4.56
N LYS A 119 -6.01 0.88 -5.69
CA LYS A 119 -6.15 0.26 -7.01
C LYS A 119 -5.23 -0.95 -7.19
N GLY A 120 -3.98 -0.86 -6.72
CA GLY A 120 -3.05 -1.99 -6.74
C GLY A 120 -3.59 -3.19 -5.98
N ILE A 121 -4.17 -2.94 -4.80
CA ILE A 121 -4.81 -3.99 -3.99
C ILE A 121 -6.00 -4.59 -4.73
N ASP A 122 -6.90 -3.77 -5.30
CA ASP A 122 -8.05 -4.24 -6.08
C ASP A 122 -7.63 -5.16 -7.23
N ASP A 123 -6.65 -4.74 -8.04
CA ASP A 123 -6.16 -5.53 -9.17
C ASP A 123 -5.52 -6.86 -8.72
N ALA A 124 -4.77 -6.85 -7.62
CA ALA A 124 -4.15 -8.05 -7.06
C ALA A 124 -5.20 -9.02 -6.51
N THR A 125 -6.17 -8.51 -5.74
CA THR A 125 -7.26 -9.33 -5.18
C THR A 125 -8.12 -9.91 -6.30
N ARG A 126 -8.44 -9.16 -7.35
CA ARG A 126 -9.22 -9.64 -8.50
C ARG A 126 -8.54 -10.73 -9.30
N ALA A 127 -7.21 -10.80 -9.29
CA ALA A 127 -6.49 -11.88 -9.96
C ALA A 127 -6.81 -13.25 -9.33
N LEU A 128 -7.14 -13.30 -8.03
CA LEU A 128 -7.53 -14.52 -7.33
C LEU A 128 -9.05 -14.62 -7.09
N HIS A 129 -9.72 -13.48 -6.91
CA HIS A 129 -11.15 -13.37 -6.65
C HIS A 129 -11.80 -12.36 -7.62
N PRO A 130 -12.09 -12.76 -8.88
CA PRO A 130 -12.49 -11.83 -9.94
C PRO A 130 -13.78 -11.03 -9.67
N MET A 131 -14.66 -11.58 -8.83
CA MET A 131 -15.93 -10.93 -8.46
C MET A 131 -15.80 -9.97 -7.27
N TRP A 132 -14.65 -9.97 -6.60
CA TRP A 132 -14.41 -9.10 -5.46
C TRP A 132 -13.97 -7.71 -5.91
N LYS A 133 -14.39 -6.69 -5.17
CA LYS A 133 -14.02 -5.31 -5.43
C LYS A 133 -13.58 -4.65 -4.12
N VAL A 134 -12.42 -4.02 -4.17
CA VAL A 134 -11.91 -3.19 -3.08
C VAL A 134 -12.46 -1.77 -3.26
N GLU A 135 -13.08 -1.23 -2.22
CA GLU A 135 -13.53 0.16 -2.20
C GLU A 135 -12.46 1.06 -1.57
N ARG A 136 -12.13 2.16 -2.25
CA ARG A 136 -11.24 3.16 -1.69
C ARG A 136 -12.04 4.08 -0.79
N LEU A 137 -11.62 4.21 0.47
CA LEU A 137 -12.09 5.26 1.37
C LEU A 137 -11.06 6.39 1.42
N ALA A 138 -11.55 7.63 1.49
CA ALA A 138 -10.69 8.75 1.85
C ALA A 138 -10.33 8.65 3.33
N ASP A 139 -9.09 8.96 3.69
CA ASP A 139 -8.73 9.10 5.10
C ASP A 139 -9.56 10.25 5.72
N TYR A 140 -10.30 9.94 6.80
CA TYR A 140 -11.14 10.92 7.49
C TYR A 140 -10.33 12.01 8.18
N VAL A 141 -9.03 11.78 8.42
CA VAL A 141 -8.09 12.78 8.96
C VAL A 141 -7.59 13.73 7.86
N HIS A 142 -7.70 13.35 6.58
CA HIS A 142 -7.29 14.16 5.44
C HIS A 142 -8.43 15.02 4.86
N LEU A 143 -9.13 15.75 5.73
CA LEU A 143 -9.88 16.94 5.34
C LEU A 143 -8.88 18.05 4.93
N GLY A 144 -8.49 18.05 3.65
CA GLY A 144 -8.01 19.23 2.92
C GLY A 144 -6.69 19.86 3.37
N GLN A 145 -5.57 19.46 2.74
CA GLN A 145 -4.47 20.41 2.48
C GLN A 145 -4.74 21.31 1.25
N SER A 146 -5.96 21.32 0.70
CA SER A 146 -6.36 22.18 -0.41
C SER A 146 -7.54 23.11 -0.10
N GLN A 147 -7.65 23.60 1.14
CA GLN A 147 -8.56 24.71 1.49
C GLN A 147 -7.82 25.97 1.97
N PHE A 148 -6.65 26.24 1.39
CA PHE A 148 -6.14 27.61 1.37
C PHE A 148 -6.61 28.25 0.05
N GLU A 149 -7.77 28.89 0.09
CA GLU A 149 -8.02 29.99 -0.84
C GLU A 149 -7.03 31.10 -0.45
N HIS A 150 -6.08 31.39 -1.34
CA HIS A 150 -5.26 32.58 -1.19
C HIS A 150 -6.17 33.82 -1.30
N PRO A 151 -6.00 34.84 -0.43
CA PRO A 151 -6.64 36.15 -0.62
C PRO A 151 -6.14 36.85 -1.90
#